data_AF-A0A0F8VZ33-F1
#
_entry.id   AF-A0A0F8VZ33-F1
#
_cell.length_a   1.000
_cell.length_b   1.000
_cell.length_c   1.000
_cell.angle_alpha   90.00
_cell.angle_beta   90.00
_cell.angle_gamma   90.00
#
_symmetry.space_group_name_H-M   'P 1'
#
loop_
_entity.id
_entity.type
_entity.pdbx_description
1 polymer ?
#
loop_
_entity_poly.entity_id
_entity_poly.type
_entity_poly.pdbx_seq_one_letter_code
_entity_poly.pdbx_strand_id
1 'polypeptide(L)'
;MAKKKKKKKSREIEIDIKQKFENVKVLVDSERPKEAIAYIYLVYDDLINMKFKKPRLTHQTIREYAIKCVNELEKKLKPESVYPFIKKIEDIIYGGVEPTKKELNFTIDLFSNLYNEIMGKTFSFSV
;
A
#
# COMPACT_ATOMS: atom_id res chain seq x y z
N MET A 1 -12.24 -38.06 28.45
CA MET A 1 -13.04 -37.20 27.55
C MET A 1 -12.15 -36.08 27.00
N ALA A 2 -11.69 -36.19 25.74
CA ALA A 2 -10.81 -35.19 25.14
C ALA A 2 -11.64 -34.02 24.58
N LYS A 3 -11.51 -32.82 25.18
CA LYS A 3 -12.09 -31.58 24.66
C LYS A 3 -11.42 -31.23 23.32
N LYS A 4 -12.10 -31.49 22.20
CA LYS A 4 -11.73 -30.98 20.87
C LYS A 4 -11.69 -29.44 20.94
N LYS A 5 -10.49 -28.86 20.99
CA LYS A 5 -10.27 -27.41 20.79
C LYS A 5 -10.79 -27.05 19.40
N LYS A 6 -11.91 -26.31 19.33
CA LYS A 6 -12.40 -25.71 18.08
C LYS A 6 -11.30 -24.80 17.53
N LYS A 7 -10.65 -25.20 16.43
CA LYS A 7 -9.79 -24.30 15.64
C LYS A 7 -10.67 -23.14 15.18
N LYS A 8 -10.49 -21.97 15.79
CA LYS A 8 -11.07 -20.71 15.33
C LYS A 8 -10.48 -20.47 13.94
N LYS A 9 -11.25 -20.70 12.87
CA LYS A 9 -10.87 -20.23 11.52
C LYS A 9 -10.64 -18.74 11.67
N SER A 10 -9.37 -18.32 11.61
CA SER A 10 -9.03 -16.90 11.50
C SER A 10 -9.72 -16.41 10.24
N ARG A 11 -10.80 -15.64 10.39
CA ARG A 11 -11.28 -14.81 9.29
C ARG A 11 -10.10 -13.90 8.98
N GLU A 12 -9.44 -14.13 7.86
CA GLU A 12 -8.48 -13.18 7.33
C GLU A 12 -9.23 -11.86 7.23
N ILE A 13 -8.83 -10.88 8.04
CA ILE A 13 -9.41 -9.55 7.99
C ILE A 13 -8.97 -9.00 6.65
N GLU A 14 -9.91 -8.93 5.71
CA GLU A 14 -9.65 -8.37 4.39
C GLU A 14 -9.62 -6.84 4.52
N ILE A 15 -8.59 -6.20 3.97
CA ILE A 15 -8.53 -4.74 3.91
C ILE A 15 -9.68 -4.27 3.01
N ASP A 16 -10.56 -3.44 3.55
CA ASP A 16 -11.58 -2.75 2.77
C ASP A 16 -10.91 -1.63 1.96
N ILE A 17 -10.43 -1.99 0.78
CA ILE A 17 -9.70 -1.07 -0.10
C ILE A 17 -10.59 0.10 -0.55
N LYS A 18 -11.90 -0.13 -0.70
CA LYS A 18 -12.84 0.92 -1.10
C LYS A 18 -12.92 1.97 -0.02
N GLN A 19 -13.13 1.55 1.23
CA GLN A 19 -13.17 2.48 2.37
C GLN A 19 -11.86 3.24 2.56
N LYS A 20 -10.71 2.59 2.33
CA LYS A 20 -9.40 3.27 2.39
C LYS A 20 -9.30 4.36 1.32
N PHE A 21 -9.79 4.12 0.11
CA PHE A 21 -9.72 5.10 -0.98
C PHE A 21 -10.80 6.19 -0.92
N GLU A 22 -11.91 5.98 -0.20
CA GLU A 22 -12.78 7.09 0.22
C GLU A 22 -12.03 8.08 1.12
N ASN A 23 -11.15 7.60 2.01
CA ASN A 23 -10.30 8.50 2.81
C ASN A 23 -9.30 9.27 1.94
N VAL A 24 -8.74 8.63 0.89
CA VAL A 24 -7.89 9.31 -0.10
C VAL A 24 -8.68 10.43 -0.78
N LYS A 25 -9.93 10.17 -1.19
CA LYS A 25 -10.81 11.17 -1.78
C LYS A 25 -11.03 12.36 -0.84
N VAL A 26 -11.41 12.09 0.41
CA VAL A 26 -11.63 13.13 1.42
C VAL A 26 -10.40 14.00 1.61
N LEU A 27 -9.19 13.40 1.66
CA LEU A 27 -7.95 14.16 1.78
C LEU A 27 -7.75 15.10 0.59
N VAL A 28 -8.01 14.63 -0.63
CA VAL A 28 -7.88 15.45 -1.85
C VAL A 28 -8.94 16.56 -1.89
N ASP A 29 -10.19 16.24 -1.58
CA ASP A 29 -11.30 17.21 -1.53
C ASP A 29 -11.07 18.28 -0.44
N SER A 30 -10.30 17.95 0.60
CA SER A 30 -9.87 18.87 1.66
C SER A 30 -8.54 19.59 1.39
N GLU A 31 -8.10 19.63 0.12
CA GLU A 31 -6.87 20.30 -0.32
C GLU A 31 -5.57 19.74 0.30
N ARG A 32 -5.55 18.44 0.63
CA ARG A 32 -4.39 17.74 1.24
C ARG A 32 -3.87 16.59 0.35
N PRO A 33 -3.51 16.85 -0.93
CA PRO A 33 -3.16 15.79 -1.87
C PRO A 33 -1.83 15.10 -1.52
N LYS A 34 -0.89 15.81 -0.88
CA LYS A 34 0.35 15.21 -0.36
C LYS A 34 0.07 14.15 0.71
N GLU A 35 -0.87 14.44 1.60
CA GLU A 35 -1.28 13.50 2.65
C GLU A 35 -2.08 12.33 2.08
N ALA A 36 -2.88 12.56 1.04
CA ALA A 36 -3.55 11.49 0.31
C ALA A 36 -2.53 10.47 -0.24
N ILE A 37 -1.42 10.95 -0.80
CA ILE A 37 -0.34 10.10 -1.30
C ILE A 37 0.41 9.38 -0.18
N ALA A 38 0.70 10.07 0.92
CA ALA A 38 1.26 9.41 2.10
C ALA A 38 0.32 8.32 2.65
N TYR A 39 -0.98 8.54 2.62
CA TYR A 39 -1.98 7.56 3.03
C TYR A 39 -2.00 6.33 2.10
N ILE A 40 -1.85 6.51 0.79
CA ILE A 40 -1.72 5.38 -0.16
C ILE A 40 -0.51 4.49 0.21
N TYR A 41 0.61 5.06 0.64
CA TYR A 41 1.74 4.28 1.14
C TYR A 41 1.39 3.48 2.41
N LEU A 42 0.62 4.06 3.35
CA LEU A 42 0.17 3.33 4.54
C LEU A 42 -0.75 2.15 4.17
N VAL A 43 -1.59 2.31 3.15
CA VAL A 43 -2.43 1.21 2.63
C VAL A 43 -1.54 0.09 2.04
N TYR A 44 -0.48 0.44 1.32
CA TYR A 44 0.50 -0.53 0.84
C TYR A 44 1.18 -1.27 1.99
N ASP A 45 1.64 -0.56 3.03
CA ASP A 45 2.28 -1.16 4.20
C ASP A 45 1.32 -2.12 4.94
N ASP A 46 0.08 -1.69 5.18
CA ASP A 46 -0.99 -2.53 5.74
C ASP A 46 -1.19 -3.81 4.93
N LEU A 47 -1.19 -3.69 3.60
CA LEU A 47 -1.42 -4.80 2.67
C LEU A 47 -0.27 -5.81 2.65
N ILE A 48 0.98 -5.34 2.66
CA ILE A 48 2.16 -6.19 2.79
C ILE A 48 2.12 -6.94 4.14
N ASN A 49 1.86 -6.22 5.23
CA ASN A 49 1.79 -6.83 6.55
C ASN A 49 0.63 -7.84 6.64
N MET A 50 -0.55 -7.52 6.09
CA MET A 50 -1.69 -8.42 6.07
C MET A 50 -1.39 -9.71 5.30
N LYS A 51 -0.91 -9.58 4.05
CA LYS A 51 -0.71 -10.70 3.12
C LYS A 51 0.51 -11.55 3.45
N PHE A 52 1.61 -10.92 3.87
CA PHE A 52 2.91 -11.58 4.01
C PHE A 52 3.43 -11.64 5.46
N LYS A 53 2.75 -10.99 6.42
CA LYS A 53 3.17 -10.89 7.84
C LYS A 53 4.57 -10.29 7.99
N LYS A 54 4.84 -9.27 7.18
CA LYS A 54 6.11 -8.53 7.16
C LYS A 54 5.85 -7.07 7.49
N PRO A 55 5.68 -6.68 8.76
CA PRO A 55 5.49 -5.28 9.12
C PRO A 55 6.78 -4.48 8.90
N ARG A 56 6.65 -3.21 8.53
CA ARG A 56 7.77 -2.26 8.57
C ARG A 56 8.22 -2.00 10.00
N LEU A 57 9.53 -1.98 10.23
CA LEU A 57 10.09 -1.60 11.53
C LEU A 57 10.16 -0.07 11.64
N THR A 58 10.02 0.46 12.85
CA THR A 58 9.97 1.91 13.10
C THR A 58 11.21 2.67 12.64
N HIS A 59 12.38 2.05 12.67
CA HIS A 59 13.64 2.64 12.23
C HIS A 59 13.89 2.50 10.72
N GLN A 60 13.06 1.75 9.99
CA GLN A 60 13.25 1.56 8.56
C GLN A 60 12.63 2.71 7.77
N THR A 61 13.40 3.25 6.83
CA THR A 61 12.86 4.12 5.79
C THR A 61 11.91 3.35 4.87
N ILE A 62 11.08 4.08 4.11
CA ILE A 62 10.12 3.46 3.19
C ILE A 62 10.83 2.69 2.07
N ARG A 63 12.01 3.17 1.63
CA ARG A 63 12.87 2.50 0.65
C ARG A 63 13.55 1.26 1.19
N GLU A 64 14.16 1.31 2.38
CA GLU A 64 14.78 0.12 2.99
C GLU A 64 13.75 -1.00 3.21
N TYR A 65 12.56 -0.62 3.67
CA TYR A 65 11.47 -1.57 3.82
C TYR A 65 11.06 -2.20 2.48
N ALA A 66 10.91 -1.39 1.43
CA ALA A 66 10.57 -1.89 0.10
C ALA A 66 11.63 -2.84 -0.47
N ILE A 67 12.92 -2.51 -0.36
CA ILE A 67 14.03 -3.37 -0.78
C ILE A 67 13.98 -4.70 -0.03
N LYS A 68 13.76 -4.66 1.29
CA LYS A 68 13.62 -5.87 2.10
C LYS A 68 12.43 -6.72 1.64
N CYS A 69 11.26 -6.12 1.40
CA CYS A 69 10.08 -6.81 0.91
C CYS A 69 10.33 -7.49 -0.44
N VAL A 70 10.94 -6.78 -1.39
CA VAL A 70 11.27 -7.32 -2.71
C VAL A 70 12.27 -8.47 -2.59
N ASN A 71 13.35 -8.33 -1.81
CA ASN A 71 14.34 -9.39 -1.66
C ASN A 71 13.78 -10.66 -0.99
N GLU A 72 12.94 -10.49 0.04
CA GLU A 72 12.36 -11.62 0.78
C GLU A 72 11.17 -12.27 0.04
N LEU A 73 10.50 -11.51 -0.82
CA LEU A 73 9.27 -11.91 -1.50
C LEU A 73 9.40 -11.84 -3.03
N GLU A 74 10.60 -11.91 -3.60
CA GLU A 74 10.89 -11.62 -5.02
C GLU A 74 10.01 -12.43 -5.99
N LYS A 75 9.63 -13.66 -5.60
CA LYS A 75 8.71 -14.51 -6.37
C LYS A 75 7.25 -14.00 -6.41
N LYS A 76 6.92 -12.98 -5.61
CA LYS A 76 5.57 -12.43 -5.38
C LYS A 76 5.52 -10.91 -5.52
N LEU A 77 6.65 -10.21 -5.31
CA LEU A 77 6.78 -8.77 -5.44
C LEU A 77 7.93 -8.47 -6.40
N LYS A 78 7.59 -7.87 -7.53
CA LYS A 78 8.57 -7.53 -8.56
C LYS A 78 9.24 -6.20 -8.25
N PRO A 79 10.58 -6.11 -8.33
CA PRO A 79 11.30 -4.84 -8.22
C PRO A 79 10.72 -3.76 -9.16
N GLU A 80 10.37 -4.16 -10.38
CA GLU A 80 9.88 -3.28 -11.45
C GLU A 80 8.51 -2.66 -11.13
N SER A 81 7.74 -3.28 -10.23
CA SER A 81 6.44 -2.78 -9.80
C SER A 81 6.57 -1.97 -8.50
N VAL A 82 7.39 -2.44 -7.54
CA VAL A 82 7.52 -1.80 -6.22
C VAL A 82 8.37 -0.54 -6.27
N TYR A 83 9.52 -0.55 -6.95
CA TYR A 83 10.46 0.57 -6.90
C TYR A 83 9.93 1.86 -7.53
N PRO A 84 9.23 1.84 -8.68
CA PRO A 84 8.62 3.06 -9.22
C PRO A 84 7.58 3.66 -8.29
N PHE A 85 6.76 2.83 -7.64
CA PHE A 85 5.78 3.28 -6.66
C PHE A 85 6.47 3.97 -5.47
N ILE A 86 7.43 3.31 -4.84
CA ILE A 86 8.13 3.86 -3.67
C ILE A 86 8.90 5.12 -4.01
N LYS A 87 9.57 5.16 -5.17
CA LYS A 87 10.24 6.37 -5.64
C LYS A 87 9.25 7.52 -5.80
N LYS A 88 8.07 7.27 -6.39
CA LYS A 88 7.04 8.32 -6.54
C LYS A 88 6.54 8.84 -5.20
N ILE A 89 6.37 7.96 -4.21
CA ILE A 89 6.05 8.36 -2.83
C ILE A 89 7.16 9.24 -2.24
N GLU A 90 8.42 8.83 -2.34
CA GLU A 90 9.57 9.60 -1.82
C GLU A 90 9.71 10.97 -2.47
N ASP A 91 9.60 11.03 -3.80
CA ASP A 91 9.70 12.27 -4.57
C ASP A 91 8.63 13.29 -4.13
N ILE A 92 7.44 12.82 -3.73
CA ILE A 92 6.34 13.71 -3.30
C ILE A 92 6.45 14.06 -1.81
N ILE A 93 6.70 13.08 -0.95
CA ILE A 93 6.78 13.33 0.50
C ILE A 93 7.97 14.23 0.81
N TYR A 94 9.12 14.00 0.18
CA TYR A 94 10.37 14.71 0.47
C TYR A 94 10.72 15.80 -0.56
N GLY A 95 10.11 15.83 -1.75
CA GLY A 95 10.46 16.79 -2.81
C GLY A 95 9.95 18.22 -2.60
N GLY A 96 9.20 18.50 -1.53
CA GLY A 96 8.85 19.87 -1.11
C GLY A 96 7.83 20.60 -1.97
N VAL A 97 7.27 19.97 -3.01
CA VAL A 97 6.24 20.54 -3.89
C VAL A 97 4.91 19.83 -3.66
N GLU A 98 3.80 20.58 -3.72
CA GLU A 98 2.46 20.01 -3.69
C GLU A 98 2.18 19.19 -4.96
N PRO A 99 1.74 17.93 -4.84
CA PRO A 99 1.50 17.08 -6.00
C PRO A 99 0.30 17.55 -6.79
N THR A 100 0.44 17.53 -8.11
CA THR A 100 -0.67 17.80 -9.02
C THR A 100 -1.66 16.63 -9.06
N LYS A 101 -2.88 16.89 -9.54
CA LYS A 101 -3.88 15.84 -9.81
C LYS A 101 -3.36 14.71 -10.71
N LYS A 102 -2.50 15.05 -11.67
CA LYS A 102 -1.85 14.06 -12.56
C LYS A 102 -0.93 13.12 -11.77
N GLU A 103 -0.17 13.66 -10.82
CA GLU A 103 0.76 12.87 -10.00
C GLU A 103 0.04 11.99 -8.99
N LEU A 104 -1.07 12.49 -8.44
CA LEU A 104 -1.97 11.70 -7.61
C LEU A 104 -2.53 10.51 -8.38
N ASN A 105 -3.17 10.75 -9.54
CA ASN A 105 -3.74 9.68 -10.35
C ASN A 105 -2.66 8.67 -10.82
N PHE A 106 -1.48 9.15 -11.21
CA PHE A 106 -0.36 8.27 -11.53
C PHE A 106 0.09 7.42 -10.33
N THR A 107 0.08 7.97 -9.12
CA THR A 107 0.39 7.22 -7.89
C THR A 107 -0.66 6.14 -7.61
N ILE A 108 -1.93 6.46 -7.84
CA ILE A 108 -3.06 5.52 -7.71
C ILE A 108 -2.92 4.38 -8.73
N ASP A 109 -2.51 4.67 -9.97
CA ASP A 109 -2.28 3.64 -10.99
C ASP A 109 -1.15 2.68 -10.59
N LEU A 110 -0.02 3.23 -10.12
CA LEU A 110 1.10 2.42 -9.60
C LEU A 110 0.66 1.54 -8.44
N PHE A 111 -0.12 2.08 -7.50
CA PHE A 111 -0.68 1.31 -6.40
C PHE A 111 -1.66 0.23 -6.89
N SER A 112 -2.52 0.55 -7.86
CA SER A 112 -3.53 -0.38 -8.38
C SER A 112 -2.88 -1.61 -9.03
N ASN A 113 -1.77 -1.40 -9.75
CA ASN A 113 -0.97 -2.49 -10.30
C ASN A 113 -0.38 -3.36 -9.18
N LEU A 114 0.22 -2.75 -8.16
CA LEU A 114 0.76 -3.49 -7.00
C LEU A 114 -0.32 -4.25 -6.23
N TYR A 115 -1.48 -3.63 -6.02
CA TYR A 115 -2.62 -4.27 -5.37
C TYR A 115 -3.05 -5.53 -6.14
N ASN A 116 -3.14 -5.43 -7.47
CA ASN A 116 -3.47 -6.58 -8.31
C ASN A 116 -2.41 -7.69 -8.21
N GLU A 117 -1.12 -7.36 -8.29
CA GLU A 117 -0.04 -8.35 -8.15
C GLU A 117 -0.07 -9.07 -6.79
N ILE A 118 -0.35 -8.35 -5.70
CA ILE A 118 -0.29 -8.91 -4.34
C ILE A 118 -1.56 -9.69 -4.00
N MET A 119 -2.73 -9.18 -4.40
CA MET A 119 -4.03 -9.72 -4.00
C MET A 119 -4.68 -10.59 -5.07
N GLY A 120 -4.24 -10.50 -6.33
CA GLY A 120 -4.88 -11.14 -7.48
C GLY A 120 -6.26 -10.55 -7.79
N LYS A 121 -6.50 -9.29 -7.40
CA LYS A 121 -7.78 -8.59 -7.53
C LYS A 121 -7.58 -7.28 -8.25
N THR A 122 -8.40 -7.01 -9.26
CA THR A 122 -8.39 -5.70 -9.92
C THR A 122 -8.96 -4.64 -8.99
N PHE A 123 -8.24 -3.53 -8.90
CA PHE A 123 -8.68 -2.31 -8.24
C PHE A 123 -8.44 -1.16 -9.21
N SER A 124 -9.39 -0.24 -9.29
CA SER A 124 -9.28 0.98 -10.10
C SER A 124 -9.99 2.09 -9.35
N PHE A 125 -9.35 3.25 -9.29
CA PHE A 125 -9.84 4.42 -8.61
C PHE A 125 -9.26 5.66 -9.29
N SER A 126 -10.02 6.74 -9.32
CA SER A 126 -9.58 8.03 -9.83
C SER A 126 -10.19 9.14 -9.00
N VAL A 127 -9.42 10.22 -8.81
CA VAL A 127 -9.87 11.47 -8.19
C VAL A 127 -9.88 12.56 -9.25
#